data_AF-A0A820PJ29-F1
#
_entry.id   AF-A0A820PJ29-F1
#
_cell.length_a   1.000
_cell.length_b   1.000
_cell.length_c   1.000
_cell.angle_alpha   90.00
_cell.angle_beta   90.00
_cell.angle_gamma   90.00
#
_symmetry.space_group_name_H-M   'P 1'
#
loop_
_entity.id
_entity.type
_entity.pdbx_description
1 polymer ?
#
loop_
_entity_poly.entity_id
_entity_poly.type
_entity_poly.pdbx_seq_one_letter_code
_entity_poly.pdbx_strand_id
1 'polypeptide(L)'
;CEFISACGLNPCIHGTCQNKNETIFQCRCNPGFTGKTCDTSFNTCESNPCMNDGKCSNQGNGLFTCVCSAGYSGSDCSVPHCINDSCFNAGICSIHNNSPQCQCPRG
;
A
#
# COMPACT_ATOMS: atom_id res chain seq x y z
N CYS A 1 -26.43 40.39 -1.91
CA CYS A 1 -25.34 39.46 -2.29
C CYS A 1 -25.18 38.45 -1.19
N GLU A 2 -25.45 37.18 -1.47
CA GLU A 2 -25.15 36.12 -0.50
C GLU A 2 -23.66 35.82 -0.57
N PHE A 3 -23.04 35.77 0.60
CA PHE A 3 -21.62 35.49 0.72
C PHE A 3 -21.44 33.97 0.84
N ILE A 4 -21.12 33.31 -0.27
CA ILE A 4 -20.85 31.87 -0.26
C ILE A 4 -19.43 31.66 0.25
N SER A 5 -19.29 31.03 1.41
CA SER A 5 -17.98 30.66 1.95
C SER A 5 -17.23 29.72 0.99
N ALA A 6 -15.91 29.69 1.06
CA ALA A 6 -15.07 28.86 0.20
C ALA A 6 -15.45 27.36 0.21
N CYS A 7 -15.95 26.82 1.33
CA CYS A 7 -16.47 25.46 1.43
C CYS A 7 -17.95 25.30 1.04
N GLY A 8 -18.70 26.39 0.82
CA GLY A 8 -20.12 26.35 0.50
C GLY A 8 -20.44 25.65 -0.83
N LEU A 9 -19.47 25.58 -1.74
CA LEU A 9 -19.57 24.85 -3.00
C LEU A 9 -19.11 23.39 -2.91
N ASN A 10 -18.75 22.91 -1.71
CA ASN A 10 -18.19 21.57 -1.47
C ASN A 10 -17.07 21.20 -2.46
N PRO A 11 -15.97 21.97 -2.52
CA PRO A 11 -14.91 21.74 -3.51
C PRO A 11 -14.12 20.44 -3.29
N CYS A 12 -14.21 19.79 -2.13
CA CYS A 12 -13.45 18.57 -1.81
C CYS A 12 -14.24 17.31 -2.21
N ILE A 13 -13.70 16.48 -3.10
CA ILE A 13 -14.35 15.26 -3.58
C ILE A 13 -14.22 14.12 -2.55
N HIS A 14 -13.00 13.70 -2.24
CA HIS A 14 -12.71 12.65 -1.27
C HIS A 14 -12.02 13.21 -0.03
N GLY A 15 -12.65 14.18 0.65
CA GLY A 15 -12.08 14.79 1.84
C GLY A 15 -13.03 15.74 2.57
N THR A 16 -12.56 16.28 3.68
CA THR A 16 -13.29 17.27 4.47
C THR A 16 -12.83 18.68 4.13
N CYS A 17 -13.77 19.57 3.81
CA CYS A 17 -13.44 20.98 3.54
C CYS A 17 -13.26 21.77 4.85
N GLN A 18 -12.20 22.56 4.93
CA GLN A 18 -11.94 23.51 6.01
C GLN A 18 -11.80 24.92 5.44
N ASN A 19 -12.66 25.84 5.89
CA ASN A 19 -12.52 27.26 5.56
C ASN A 19 -11.28 27.81 6.25
N LYS A 20 -10.33 28.35 5.48
CA LYS A 20 -9.19 29.10 6.00
C LYS A 20 -9.50 30.59 6.09
N ASN A 21 -10.21 31.12 5.09
CA ASN A 21 -10.72 32.49 5.02
C ASN A 21 -12.06 32.49 4.25
N GLU A 22 -12.63 33.68 4.06
CA GLU A 22 -13.81 33.95 3.23
C GLU A 22 -13.75 33.32 1.82
N THR A 23 -12.59 33.36 1.16
CA THR A 23 -12.37 32.84 -0.21
C THR A 23 -11.41 31.66 -0.29
N ILE A 24 -10.73 31.32 0.81
CA ILE A 24 -9.69 30.30 0.82
C ILE A 24 -10.20 29.08 1.60
N PHE A 25 -10.13 27.92 0.96
CA PHE A 25 -10.40 26.63 1.58
C PHE A 25 -9.15 25.75 1.59
N GLN A 26 -9.12 24.78 2.49
CA GLN A 26 -8.19 23.67 2.51
C GLN A 26 -8.98 22.37 2.59
N CYS A 27 -8.72 21.43 1.67
CA CYS A 27 -9.27 20.09 1.78
C CYS A 27 -8.35 19.22 2.63
N ARG A 28 -8.91 18.53 3.62
CA ARG A 28 -8.26 17.43 4.33
C ARG A 28 -8.66 16.13 3.65
N CYS A 29 -7.79 15.62 2.78
CA CYS A 29 -8.08 14.42 1.99
C CYS A 29 -8.18 13.17 2.85
N ASN A 30 -9.08 12.27 2.43
CA ASN A 30 -9.15 10.93 2.98
C ASN A 30 -7.89 10.14 2.61
N PRO A 31 -7.52 9.11 3.39
CA PRO A 31 -6.39 8.26 3.07
C PRO A 31 -6.49 7.71 1.64
N GLY A 32 -5.45 7.95 0.85
CA GLY A 32 -5.36 7.47 -0.54
C GLY A 32 -5.81 8.50 -1.59
N PHE A 33 -6.18 9.70 -1.16
CA PHE A 33 -6.50 10.81 -2.07
C PHE A 33 -5.58 12.00 -1.81
N THR A 34 -5.29 12.74 -2.87
CA THR A 34 -4.40 13.90 -2.88
C THR A 34 -4.92 14.95 -3.86
N GLY A 35 -4.21 16.07 -3.98
CA GLY A 35 -4.62 17.23 -4.76
C GLY A 35 -5.36 18.26 -3.92
N LYS A 36 -5.51 19.47 -4.47
CA LYS A 36 -6.16 20.60 -3.79
C LYS A 36 -7.61 20.30 -3.41
N THR A 37 -8.27 19.47 -4.21
CA THR A 37 -9.68 19.08 -4.09
C THR A 37 -9.87 17.61 -3.73
N CYS A 38 -8.79 16.88 -3.42
CA CYS A 38 -8.84 15.44 -3.14
C CYS A 38 -9.47 14.62 -4.28
N ASP A 39 -9.27 15.06 -5.51
CA ASP A 39 -9.76 14.46 -6.75
C ASP A 39 -8.79 13.44 -7.32
N THR A 40 -7.52 13.50 -6.92
CA THR A 40 -6.50 12.58 -7.39
C THR A 40 -6.40 11.41 -6.42
N SER A 41 -6.76 10.20 -6.85
CA SER A 41 -6.42 8.99 -6.10
C SER A 41 -4.93 8.69 -6.26
N PHE A 42 -4.22 8.46 -5.16
CA PHE A 42 -2.84 7.97 -5.18
C PHE A 42 -2.81 6.50 -4.78
N ASN A 43 -2.55 5.63 -5.74
CA ASN A 43 -2.38 4.21 -5.50
C ASN A 43 -0.90 3.84 -5.43
N THR A 44 -0.37 3.73 -4.21
CA THR A 44 1.02 3.35 -3.98
C THR A 44 1.38 1.98 -4.57
N CYS A 45 0.38 1.11 -4.82
CA CYS A 45 0.58 -0.19 -5.45
C CYS A 45 0.73 -0.14 -6.97
N GLU A 46 0.40 0.97 -7.65
CA GLU A 46 0.56 1.07 -9.11
C GLU A 46 2.02 0.98 -9.56
N SER A 47 2.95 1.40 -8.70
CA SER A 47 4.38 1.26 -8.94
C SER A 47 4.91 -0.17 -8.74
N ASN A 48 4.04 -1.13 -8.41
CA ASN A 48 4.38 -2.52 -8.08
C ASN A 48 5.56 -2.63 -7.08
N PRO A 49 5.42 -2.07 -5.86
CA PRO A 49 6.51 -2.05 -4.88
C PRO A 49 6.81 -3.41 -4.24
N CYS A 50 5.92 -4.40 -4.37
CA CYS A 50 6.10 -5.73 -3.78
C CYS A 50 6.76 -6.68 -4.79
N MET A 51 7.89 -7.27 -4.40
CA MET A 51 8.66 -8.23 -5.19
C MET A 51 8.19 -9.67 -4.95
N ASN A 52 8.68 -10.61 -5.77
CA ASN A 52 8.50 -12.07 -5.59
C ASN A 52 7.03 -12.50 -5.40
N ASP A 53 6.16 -12.00 -6.27
CA ASP A 53 4.70 -12.24 -6.23
C ASP A 53 4.00 -11.80 -4.93
N GLY A 54 4.63 -10.88 -4.18
CA GLY A 54 4.01 -10.27 -3.00
C GLY A 54 2.75 -9.49 -3.35
N LYS A 55 1.68 -9.67 -2.56
CA LYS A 55 0.42 -8.97 -2.78
C LYS A 55 0.47 -7.58 -2.14
N CYS A 56 0.39 -6.53 -2.96
CA CYS A 56 0.35 -5.16 -2.48
C CYS A 56 -1.04 -4.76 -1.97
N SER A 57 -1.08 -4.10 -0.81
CA SER A 57 -2.26 -3.45 -0.26
C SER A 57 -1.96 -1.97 -0.02
N ASN A 58 -2.69 -1.09 -0.69
CA ASN A 58 -2.58 0.35 -0.48
C ASN A 58 -3.21 0.73 0.87
N GLN A 59 -2.45 1.43 1.72
CA GLN A 59 -2.92 1.92 3.02
C GLN A 59 -3.36 3.38 2.99
N GLY A 60 -3.20 4.04 1.83
CA GLY A 60 -3.44 5.46 1.65
C GLY A 60 -2.29 6.33 2.17
N ASN A 61 -2.36 7.65 1.91
CA ASN A 61 -1.35 8.63 2.33
C ASN A 61 0.09 8.29 1.84
N GLY A 62 0.21 7.61 0.71
CA GLY A 62 1.50 7.14 0.19
C GLY A 62 2.08 5.92 0.93
N LEU A 63 1.32 5.30 1.82
CA LEU A 63 1.70 4.08 2.51
C LEU A 63 1.16 2.84 1.77
N PHE A 64 1.90 1.74 1.90
CA PHE A 64 1.52 0.43 1.38
C PHE A 64 1.98 -0.66 2.34
N THR A 65 1.43 -1.86 2.16
CA THR A 65 1.86 -3.06 2.85
C THR A 65 1.94 -4.19 1.84
N CYS A 66 3.04 -4.94 1.85
CA CYS A 66 3.18 -6.15 1.07
C CYS A 66 2.88 -7.38 1.92
N VAL A 67 2.00 -8.25 1.43
CA VAL A 67 1.83 -9.59 1.97
C VAL A 67 2.71 -10.52 1.15
N CYS A 68 3.80 -11.00 1.77
CA CYS A 68 4.79 -11.81 1.08
C CYS A 68 4.33 -13.25 0.90
N SER A 69 4.71 -13.83 -0.24
CA SER A 69 4.60 -15.25 -0.50
C SER A 69 5.48 -16.06 0.45
N ALA A 70 5.13 -17.34 0.65
CA ALA A 70 5.94 -18.25 1.46
C ALA A 70 7.38 -18.26 0.95
N GLY A 71 8.34 -18.19 1.85
CA GLY A 71 9.76 -18.14 1.47
C GLY A 71 10.33 -16.71 1.32
N TYR A 72 9.54 -15.65 1.51
CA TYR A 72 9.99 -14.26 1.38
C TYR A 72 9.53 -13.37 2.54
N SER A 73 10.26 -12.31 2.81
CA SER A 73 10.03 -11.36 3.91
C SER A 73 10.58 -9.96 3.58
N GLY A 74 10.40 -9.02 4.51
CA GLY A 74 10.73 -7.60 4.32
C GLY A 74 9.50 -6.77 3.92
N SER A 75 9.64 -5.44 3.94
CA SER A 75 8.56 -4.51 3.62
C SER A 75 8.10 -4.57 2.16
N ASP A 76 8.99 -5.00 1.27
CA ASP A 76 8.80 -5.14 -0.18
C ASP A 76 8.92 -6.61 -0.65
N CYS A 77 9.00 -7.57 0.28
CA CYS A 77 9.19 -8.99 -0.02
C CYS A 77 10.47 -9.32 -0.81
N SER A 78 11.50 -8.48 -0.73
CA SER A 78 12.79 -8.69 -1.42
C SER A 78 13.70 -9.71 -0.73
N VAL A 79 13.45 -10.02 0.54
CA VAL A 79 14.36 -10.84 1.35
C VAL A 79 13.89 -12.30 1.36
N PRO A 80 14.64 -13.25 0.76
CA PRO A 80 14.31 -14.67 0.89
C PRO A 80 14.43 -15.11 2.36
N HIS A 81 13.45 -15.87 2.84
CA HIS A 81 13.33 -16.30 4.22
C HIS A 81 12.74 -17.71 4.28
N CYS A 82 13.50 -18.67 4.80
CA CYS A 82 13.01 -20.00 5.10
C CYS A 82 12.52 -20.13 6.54
N ILE A 83 11.24 -20.45 6.75
CA ILE A 83 10.69 -20.92 8.03
C ILE A 83 10.20 -22.36 7.91
N ASN A 84 10.03 -23.07 9.04
CA ASN A 84 9.65 -24.49 9.06
C ASN A 84 8.36 -24.81 8.28
N ASP A 85 7.42 -23.87 8.18
CA ASP A 85 6.17 -24.04 7.43
C ASP A 85 6.23 -23.56 5.97
N SER A 86 7.39 -23.08 5.49
CA SER A 86 7.55 -22.62 4.09
C SER A 86 7.47 -23.76 3.08
N CYS A 87 7.67 -25.01 3.52
CA CYS A 87 7.62 -26.20 2.68
C CYS A 87 6.60 -27.19 3.22
N PHE A 88 5.72 -27.69 2.35
CA PHE A 88 4.75 -28.72 2.71
C PHE A 88 5.41 -30.09 2.92
N ASN A 89 4.71 -31.01 3.59
CA ASN A 89 5.11 -32.41 3.80
C ASN A 89 6.47 -32.60 4.49
N ALA A 90 6.79 -31.76 5.48
CA ALA A 90 8.07 -31.78 6.20
C ALA A 90 9.30 -31.62 5.27
N GLY A 91 9.14 -30.92 4.15
CA GLY A 91 10.24 -30.52 3.28
C GLY A 91 11.20 -29.57 4.00
N ILE A 92 12.49 -29.68 3.68
CA ILE A 92 13.53 -28.79 4.21
C ILE A 92 13.61 -27.55 3.31
N CYS A 93 13.37 -26.37 3.87
CA CYS A 93 13.58 -25.11 3.16
C CYS A 93 15.06 -24.72 3.19
N SER A 94 15.61 -24.39 2.02
CA SER A 94 16.96 -23.83 1.88
C SER A 94 16.96 -22.71 0.84
N ILE A 95 17.81 -21.69 1.03
CA ILE A 95 17.92 -20.59 0.07
C ILE A 95 19.00 -20.94 -0.95
N HIS A 96 18.67 -20.90 -2.24
CA HIS A 96 19.59 -21.14 -3.34
C HIS A 96 19.47 -20.02 -4.38
N ASN A 97 20.59 -19.38 -4.74
CA ASN A 97 20.61 -18.21 -5.65
C ASN A 97 19.58 -17.11 -5.27
N ASN A 98 19.51 -16.76 -3.99
CA ASN A 98 18.57 -15.75 -3.47
C ASN A 98 17.08 -16.10 -3.67
N SER A 99 16.76 -17.39 -3.82
CA SER A 99 15.40 -17.91 -3.94
C SER A 99 15.17 -19.05 -2.93
N PRO A 100 14.02 -19.09 -2.23
CA PRO A 100 13.66 -20.17 -1.32
C PRO A 100 13.32 -21.45 -2.12
N GLN A 101 14.01 -22.54 -1.80
CA GLN A 101 13.78 -23.86 -2.40
C GLN A 101 13.42 -24.90 -1.35
N CYS A 102 12.42 -25.72 -1.66
CA CYS A 102 12.01 -26.85 -0.84
C CYS A 102 12.65 -28.14 -1.34
N GLN A 103 13.41 -28.79 -0.47
CA GLN A 103 13.91 -30.15 -0.70
C GLN A 103 13.00 -31.14 0.01
N CYS A 104 12.40 -32.05 -0.77
CA CYS A 104 11.61 -33.14 -0.21
C CYS A 104 12.55 -34.22 0.36
N PRO A 105 12.29 -34.74 1.58
CA PRO A 105 13.00 -35.92 2.05
C PRO A 105 12.74 -37.08 1.08
N ARG A 106 13.81 -37.82 0.73
CA ARG A 106 13.69 -39.02 -0.11
C ARG A 106 12.86 -40.05 0.66
N GLY A 107 11.71 -40.42 0.09
CA GLY A 107 10.92 -41.59 0.50
C GLY A 107 11.57 -42.87 0.00
#